data_AF-A0AAW6BZS4-F1
#
_entry.id   AF-A0AAW6BZS4-F1
#
_cell.length_a   1.000
_cell.length_b   1.000
_cell.length_c   1.000
_cell.angle_alpha   90.00
_cell.angle_beta   90.00
_cell.angle_gamma   90.00
#
_symmetry.space_group_name_H-M   'P 1'
#
loop_
_entity.id
_entity.type
_entity.pdbx_description
1 polymer ?
#
loop_
_entity_poly.entity_id
_entity_poly.type
_entity_poly.pdbx_seq_one_letter_code
_entity_poly.pdbx_strand_id
1 'polypeptide(L)'
;MGKLFVSISQLIAFRRKQKRRVFMGLYNIISRVNSSLYLNINGYGAGARKKINVYPATSSNDQVWSITNPNSTAQQEVASNSGLTYKLNANRNYDPWSYDHWICDLYTTNADTYLVFEKTSVSNVYRIRLNGASTKNYYLTAAGTSGSQVYFKPNLGTSDKTQQWTLKSVSTASSYPYTYSTNTKNGIKLHIVETPASTIELVNVKKKDQGIPVPYCGCNGGFFNNNGDKTDCDTLNIALNNGAAVGPGAAGTRNTCGHGNIAYIGGQIKCISASTQSQLISYLGGKPTWAQGGGMLYLGDANWETKWDFPHAPDALSTGWTAMVANTSTKKVYLFVTQDNNNKYLRDFRTAIQQHLGITDGKSTNYVGIMLDGGGSSCLRVYTSSGSRVGPDTPRPLCQIVSIKY
;
A
#
# COMPACT_ATOMS: atom_id res chain seq x y z
N MET A 1 13.62 24.45 -34.54
CA MET A 1 12.93 23.14 -34.64
C MET A 1 13.96 22.04 -34.42
N GLY A 2 14.03 21.45 -33.24
CA GLY A 2 14.90 20.29 -32.96
C GLY A 2 14.06 19.14 -32.43
N LYS A 3 13.80 18.14 -33.28
CA LYS A 3 13.08 16.92 -32.88
C LYS A 3 14.06 16.01 -32.13
N LEU A 4 13.82 15.80 -30.84
CA LEU A 4 14.56 14.83 -30.03
C LEU A 4 14.04 13.42 -30.37
N PHE A 5 14.75 12.70 -31.24
CA PHE A 5 14.54 11.28 -31.47
C PHE A 5 15.17 10.49 -30.32
N VAL A 6 14.34 9.93 -29.43
CA VAL A 6 14.76 8.89 -28.49
C VAL A 6 14.88 7.58 -29.25
N SER A 7 16.06 6.95 -29.25
CA SER A 7 16.30 5.73 -30.01
C SER A 7 15.57 4.52 -29.41
N ILE A 8 15.08 3.63 -30.28
CA ILE A 8 14.35 2.40 -29.94
C ILE A 8 15.14 1.52 -28.95
N SER A 9 16.47 1.61 -28.95
CA SER A 9 17.39 0.93 -28.05
C SER A 9 17.20 1.34 -26.58
N GLN A 10 16.91 2.61 -26.31
CA GLN A 10 16.61 3.09 -24.95
C GLN A 10 15.22 2.61 -24.48
N LEU A 11 14.26 2.47 -25.39
CA LEU A 11 12.92 1.94 -25.09
C LEU A 11 12.96 0.43 -24.71
N ILE A 12 13.86 -0.34 -25.34
CA ILE A 12 14.05 -1.78 -25.06
C ILE A 12 14.80 -1.98 -23.73
N ALA A 13 15.78 -1.13 -23.41
CA ALA A 13 16.46 -1.16 -22.11
C ALA A 13 15.52 -0.75 -20.95
N PHE A 14 14.58 0.16 -21.19
CA PHE A 14 13.58 0.57 -20.20
C PHE A 14 12.58 -0.56 -19.87
N ARG A 15 12.23 -1.41 -20.85
CA ARG A 15 11.39 -2.60 -20.61
C ARG A 15 12.09 -3.71 -19.82
N ARG A 16 13.44 -3.75 -19.78
CA ARG A 16 14.21 -4.81 -19.10
C ARG A 16 14.51 -4.52 -17.62
N LYS A 17 14.20 -3.33 -17.08
CA LYS A 17 14.42 -2.98 -15.66
C LYS A 17 13.16 -2.69 -14.84
N GLN A 18 11.96 -2.87 -15.39
CA GLN A 18 10.77 -3.10 -14.56
C GLN A 18 10.68 -4.59 -14.24
N LYS A 19 11.37 -5.04 -13.19
CA LYS A 19 10.85 -6.20 -12.42
C LYS A 19 9.50 -5.73 -11.88
N ARG A 20 8.42 -5.97 -12.64
CA ARG A 20 7.05 -5.93 -12.14
C ARG A 20 7.08 -6.67 -10.79
N ARG A 21 6.94 -5.94 -9.67
CA ARG A 21 6.52 -6.56 -8.42
C ARG A 21 5.12 -7.05 -8.69
N VAL A 22 5.04 -8.32 -9.10
CA VAL A 22 3.79 -9.04 -9.29
C VAL A 22 3.05 -9.00 -7.94
N PHE A 23 1.73 -8.80 -8.02
CA PHE A 23 0.76 -8.78 -6.91
C PHE A 23 1.09 -9.78 -5.82
N MET A 24 0.78 -9.49 -4.55
CA MET A 24 0.84 -10.46 -3.44
C MET A 24 -0.57 -10.70 -2.93
N GLY A 25 -1.12 -11.90 -3.14
CA GLY A 25 -2.37 -12.34 -2.51
C GLY A 25 -2.10 -12.94 -1.13
N LEU A 26 -3.10 -12.91 -0.24
CA LEU A 26 -3.01 -13.53 1.08
C LEU A 26 -3.73 -14.88 1.09
N TYR A 27 -3.06 -15.88 1.66
CA TYR A 27 -3.51 -17.27 1.62
C TYR A 27 -3.29 -17.94 2.97
N ASN A 28 -4.22 -18.82 3.34
CA ASN A 28 -3.90 -19.90 4.24
C ASN A 28 -3.30 -21.04 3.40
N ILE A 29 -2.23 -21.64 3.92
CA ILE A 29 -1.60 -22.81 3.34
C ILE A 29 -1.99 -23.99 4.24
N ILE A 30 -2.85 -24.87 3.75
CA ILE A 30 -3.50 -25.91 4.54
C ILE A 30 -2.85 -27.24 4.18
N SER A 31 -2.27 -27.92 5.17
CA SER A 31 -1.61 -29.22 4.97
C SER A 31 -2.60 -30.30 4.55
N ARG A 32 -2.14 -31.32 3.82
CA ARG A 32 -2.90 -32.54 3.47
C ARG A 32 -4.31 -32.23 3.00
N VAL A 33 -4.46 -31.91 1.72
CA VAL A 33 -5.73 -31.65 1.01
C VAL A 33 -6.98 -31.75 1.90
N ASN A 34 -7.55 -30.60 2.27
CA ASN A 34 -8.74 -30.48 3.13
C ASN A 34 -8.58 -30.96 4.58
N SER A 35 -7.37 -31.07 5.12
CA SER A 35 -7.22 -31.14 6.58
C SER A 35 -7.62 -29.82 7.23
N SER A 36 -7.85 -29.84 8.54
CA SER A 36 -8.05 -28.63 9.33
C SER A 36 -6.74 -28.06 9.89
N LEU A 37 -5.59 -28.43 9.35
CA LEU A 37 -4.26 -28.08 9.86
C LEU A 37 -3.54 -27.09 8.92
N TYR A 38 -3.33 -25.89 9.43
CA TYR A 38 -2.83 -24.69 8.76
C TYR A 38 -1.36 -24.49 9.06
N LEU A 39 -0.58 -24.14 8.03
CA LEU A 39 0.80 -23.69 8.17
C LEU A 39 0.84 -22.44 9.04
N ASN A 40 1.63 -22.48 10.11
CA ASN A 40 1.61 -21.47 11.16
C ASN A 40 3.02 -21.23 11.69
N ILE A 41 3.28 -20.01 12.16
CA ILE A 41 4.49 -19.71 12.92
C ILE A 41 4.39 -20.41 14.28
N ASN A 42 5.48 -21.04 14.72
CA ASN A 42 5.52 -21.65 16.03
C ASN A 42 5.69 -20.57 17.13
N GLY A 43 4.69 -20.48 18.01
CA GLY A 43 4.55 -19.40 18.99
C GLY A 43 3.98 -18.13 18.36
N TYR A 44 4.16 -16.99 19.03
CA TYR A 44 3.60 -15.72 18.58
C TYR A 44 4.59 -14.91 17.74
N GLY A 45 4.09 -14.39 16.61
CA GLY A 45 4.76 -13.38 15.79
C GLY A 45 5.94 -13.89 14.96
N ALA A 46 6.23 -13.16 13.88
CA ALA A 46 7.34 -13.46 12.99
C ALA A 46 8.69 -13.03 13.57
N GLY A 47 9.73 -13.82 13.30
CA GLY A 47 11.09 -13.56 13.74
C GLY A 47 12.09 -14.46 13.03
N ALA A 48 13.37 -14.08 13.03
CA ALA A 48 14.42 -14.88 12.38
C ALA A 48 14.49 -16.28 13.00
N ARG A 49 14.56 -17.30 12.14
CA ARG A 49 14.68 -18.72 12.50
C ARG A 49 13.52 -19.27 13.33
N LYS A 50 12.40 -18.55 13.40
CA LYS A 50 11.15 -19.10 13.96
C LYS A 50 10.73 -20.31 13.15
N LYS A 51 10.53 -21.42 13.84
CA LYS A 51 10.07 -22.68 13.26
C LYS A 51 8.63 -22.56 12.75
N ILE A 52 8.31 -23.31 11.71
CA ILE A 52 6.96 -23.39 11.13
C ILE A 52 6.32 -24.73 11.47
N ASN A 53 5.11 -24.69 12.03
CA ASN A 53 4.36 -25.89 12.42
C ASN A 53 3.01 -25.90 11.71
N VAL A 54 2.24 -26.98 11.90
CA VAL A 54 0.83 -27.04 11.52
C VAL A 54 -0.07 -27.00 12.74
N TYR A 55 -1.14 -26.20 12.73
CA TYR A 55 -2.12 -26.10 13.81
C TYR A 55 -3.55 -25.99 13.27
N PRO A 56 -4.59 -26.30 14.06
CA PRO A 56 -5.97 -25.99 13.74
C PRO A 56 -6.16 -24.55 13.29
N ALA A 57 -7.19 -24.31 12.48
CA ALA A 57 -7.58 -22.96 12.08
C ALA A 57 -7.75 -22.04 13.30
N THR A 58 -7.14 -20.88 13.23
CA THR A 58 -7.34 -19.76 14.13
C THR A 58 -7.57 -18.50 13.30
N SER A 59 -7.96 -17.40 13.94
CA SER A 59 -7.99 -16.08 13.30
C SER A 59 -6.63 -15.36 13.35
N SER A 60 -5.54 -16.05 13.69
CA SER A 60 -4.21 -15.44 13.84
C SER A 60 -3.58 -15.08 12.49
N ASN A 61 -2.92 -13.90 12.46
CA ASN A 61 -2.07 -13.49 11.33
C ASN A 61 -0.87 -14.45 11.11
N ASP A 62 -0.49 -15.22 12.12
CA ASP A 62 0.61 -16.20 12.03
C ASP A 62 0.30 -17.36 11.06
N GLN A 63 -0.98 -17.53 10.69
CA GLN A 63 -1.45 -18.52 9.71
C GLN A 63 -1.69 -17.95 8.32
N VAL A 64 -1.41 -16.66 8.11
CA VAL A 64 -1.66 -15.94 6.86
C VAL A 64 -0.34 -15.68 6.14
N TRP A 65 -0.31 -16.07 4.88
CA TRP A 65 0.90 -16.06 4.05
C TRP A 65 0.68 -15.23 2.80
N SER A 66 1.64 -14.37 2.51
CA SER A 66 1.65 -13.53 1.33
C SER A 66 2.37 -14.23 0.20
N ILE A 67 1.64 -14.50 -0.89
CA ILE A 67 2.13 -15.25 -2.06
C ILE A 67 1.85 -14.44 -3.31
N THR A 68 2.87 -14.26 -4.14
CA THR A 68 2.79 -13.38 -5.29
C THR A 68 1.82 -13.89 -6.36
N ASN A 69 2.12 -15.03 -6.96
CA ASN A 69 1.21 -15.68 -7.90
C ASN A 69 1.35 -17.20 -7.78
N PRO A 70 0.51 -17.87 -6.98
CA PRO A 70 0.59 -19.32 -6.81
C PRO A 70 0.28 -20.10 -8.10
N ASN A 71 -0.30 -19.45 -9.11
CA ASN A 71 -0.56 -20.05 -10.42
C ASN A 71 0.62 -19.95 -11.38
N SER A 72 1.69 -19.25 -10.99
CA SER A 72 2.90 -19.13 -11.79
C SER A 72 3.86 -20.29 -11.52
N THR A 73 4.55 -20.74 -12.56
CA THR A 73 5.67 -21.68 -12.45
C THR A 73 6.99 -20.98 -12.09
N ALA A 74 7.01 -19.65 -12.04
CA ALA A 74 8.16 -18.88 -11.62
C ALA A 74 8.38 -18.99 -10.09
N GLN A 75 9.61 -18.76 -9.66
CA GLN A 75 9.94 -18.69 -8.23
C GLN A 75 9.09 -17.63 -7.51
N GLN A 76 8.63 -17.99 -6.31
CA GLN A 76 7.80 -17.20 -5.41
C GLN A 76 8.52 -17.04 -4.08
N GLU A 77 8.31 -15.91 -3.43
CA GLU A 77 8.61 -15.76 -2.01
C GLU A 77 7.30 -15.91 -1.25
N VAL A 78 7.31 -16.69 -0.17
CA VAL A 78 6.14 -16.88 0.71
C VAL A 78 6.42 -16.13 2.00
N ALA A 79 5.92 -14.92 2.11
CA ALA A 79 6.18 -14.03 3.23
C ALA A 79 5.14 -14.17 4.34
N SER A 80 5.56 -14.05 5.59
CA SER A 80 4.66 -13.99 6.74
C SER A 80 3.86 -12.69 6.72
N ASN A 81 2.55 -12.78 6.97
CA ASN A 81 1.71 -11.60 7.18
C ASN A 81 2.01 -10.92 8.52
N SER A 82 2.38 -11.68 9.56
CA SER A 82 2.77 -11.15 10.89
C SER A 82 4.11 -10.40 10.91
N GLY A 83 4.92 -10.53 9.86
CA GLY A 83 6.18 -9.78 9.72
C GLY A 83 6.67 -9.83 8.28
N LEU A 84 6.28 -8.83 7.51
CA LEU A 84 6.36 -8.76 6.04
C LEU A 84 7.77 -8.92 5.44
N THR A 85 8.82 -8.89 6.27
CA THR A 85 10.21 -9.14 5.83
C THR A 85 10.61 -10.62 5.92
N TYR A 86 9.92 -11.43 6.73
CA TYR A 86 10.25 -12.82 6.95
C TYR A 86 9.53 -13.74 5.97
N LYS A 87 10.29 -14.67 5.38
CA LYS A 87 9.85 -15.60 4.33
C LYS A 87 10.09 -17.04 4.78
N LEU A 88 9.27 -17.97 4.29
CA LEU A 88 9.54 -19.39 4.44
C LEU A 88 10.93 -19.72 3.87
N ASN A 89 11.70 -20.48 4.63
CA ASN A 89 13.08 -20.85 4.34
C ASN A 89 13.32 -22.33 4.69
N ALA A 90 14.26 -22.97 4.00
CA ALA A 90 14.85 -24.23 4.45
C ALA A 90 16.12 -23.97 5.27
N ASN A 91 16.12 -24.38 6.54
CA ASN A 91 17.29 -24.26 7.40
C ASN A 91 18.17 -25.51 7.30
N ARG A 92 19.16 -25.43 6.41
CA ARG A 92 20.15 -26.50 6.18
C ARG A 92 21.19 -26.61 7.29
N ASN A 93 21.34 -25.58 8.13
CA ASN A 93 22.35 -25.56 9.19
C ASN A 93 21.84 -26.17 10.51
N TYR A 94 20.53 -26.33 10.64
CA TYR A 94 19.94 -26.80 11.90
C TYR A 94 20.24 -28.27 12.16
N ASP A 95 20.38 -29.08 11.11
CA ASP A 95 20.73 -30.48 11.25
C ASP A 95 21.60 -30.93 10.07
N PRO A 96 22.94 -30.81 10.17
CA PRO A 96 23.85 -31.29 9.14
C PRO A 96 23.92 -32.82 9.04
N TRP A 97 23.22 -33.56 9.91
CA TRP A 97 23.22 -35.02 9.97
C TRP A 97 21.90 -35.66 9.52
N SER A 98 20.82 -34.88 9.41
CA SER A 98 19.58 -35.28 8.74
C SER A 98 19.77 -35.21 7.23
N TYR A 99 20.21 -36.33 6.64
CA TYR A 99 20.27 -36.51 5.19
C TYR A 99 18.89 -36.53 4.52
N ASP A 100 17.81 -36.60 5.31
CA ASP A 100 16.48 -36.90 4.81
C ASP A 100 15.51 -35.71 4.83
N HIS A 101 15.81 -34.61 5.55
CA HIS A 101 14.96 -33.41 5.55
C HIS A 101 15.62 -32.16 6.16
N TRP A 102 15.10 -30.97 5.84
CA TRP A 102 15.51 -29.68 6.40
C TRP A 102 14.35 -28.94 7.07
N ILE A 103 14.56 -28.34 8.24
CA ILE A 103 13.51 -27.61 8.94
C ILE A 103 13.00 -26.43 8.11
N CYS A 104 11.67 -26.26 8.07
CA CYS A 104 11.05 -25.05 7.57
C CYS A 104 11.00 -23.99 8.68
N ASP A 105 11.68 -22.87 8.45
CA ASP A 105 11.72 -21.73 9.35
C ASP A 105 11.49 -20.41 8.61
N LEU A 106 11.54 -19.30 9.35
CA LEU A 106 11.47 -17.95 8.80
C LEU A 106 12.86 -17.34 8.62
N TYR A 107 13.12 -16.71 7.47
CA TYR A 107 14.34 -15.93 7.24
C TYR A 107 14.08 -14.72 6.35
N THR A 108 15.00 -13.74 6.37
CA THR A 108 14.78 -12.45 5.69
C THR A 108 14.96 -12.56 4.18
N THR A 109 16.05 -13.12 3.67
CA THR A 109 16.25 -13.48 2.24
C THR A 109 17.51 -14.35 2.10
N ASN A 110 17.43 -15.44 1.33
CA ASN A 110 18.58 -16.21 0.81
C ASN A 110 18.13 -17.05 -0.41
N ALA A 111 18.96 -17.99 -0.88
CA ALA A 111 18.59 -18.88 -2.00
C ALA A 111 17.40 -19.81 -1.67
N ASP A 112 17.28 -20.22 -0.41
CA ASP A 112 16.29 -21.19 0.08
C ASP A 112 14.92 -20.55 0.41
N THR A 113 14.79 -19.21 0.30
CA THR A 113 13.51 -18.49 0.41
C THR A 113 12.70 -18.44 -0.89
N TYR A 114 13.24 -18.98 -2.00
CA TYR A 114 12.58 -19.02 -3.30
C TYR A 114 11.93 -20.39 -3.52
N LEU A 115 10.60 -20.39 -3.64
CA LEU A 115 9.76 -21.59 -3.74
C LEU A 115 9.06 -21.66 -5.10
N VAL A 116 8.70 -22.86 -5.54
CA VAL A 116 7.87 -23.09 -6.74
C VAL A 116 6.61 -23.85 -6.36
N PHE A 117 5.47 -23.36 -6.85
CA PHE A 117 4.16 -23.96 -6.65
C PHE A 117 3.82 -24.83 -7.86
N GLU A 118 3.76 -26.14 -7.65
CA GLU A 118 3.38 -27.10 -8.68
C GLU A 118 1.92 -27.49 -8.50
N LYS A 119 1.08 -27.16 -9.47
CA LYS A 119 -0.34 -27.56 -9.45
C LYS A 119 -0.48 -29.07 -9.51
N THR A 120 -1.39 -29.59 -8.70
CA THR A 120 -1.89 -30.96 -8.84
C THR A 120 -3.11 -31.00 -9.77
N SER A 121 -3.65 -32.19 -10.02
CA SER A 121 -4.92 -32.38 -10.73
C SER A 121 -6.13 -31.86 -9.93
N VAL A 122 -5.99 -31.66 -8.61
CA VAL A 122 -7.05 -31.13 -7.75
C VAL A 122 -6.96 -29.61 -7.71
N SER A 123 -8.11 -28.94 -7.90
CA SER A 123 -8.19 -27.48 -7.87
C SER A 123 -7.67 -26.90 -6.56
N ASN A 124 -6.88 -25.83 -6.64
CA ASN A 124 -6.25 -25.13 -5.51
C ASN A 124 -5.33 -26.00 -4.63
N VAL A 125 -4.92 -27.18 -5.09
CA VAL A 125 -3.96 -28.03 -4.40
C VAL A 125 -2.63 -28.01 -5.13
N TYR A 126 -1.57 -27.79 -4.36
CA TYR A 126 -0.22 -27.60 -4.85
C TYR A 126 0.77 -28.49 -4.11
N ARG A 127 1.88 -28.82 -4.76
CA ARG A 127 3.12 -29.21 -4.10
C ARG A 127 4.06 -28.01 -4.12
N ILE A 128 4.69 -27.71 -2.99
CA ILE A 128 5.52 -26.51 -2.83
C ILE A 128 6.97 -26.97 -2.68
N ARG A 129 7.84 -26.64 -3.64
CA ARG A 129 9.25 -27.07 -3.62
C ARG A 129 10.23 -25.92 -3.54
N LEU A 130 11.45 -26.22 -3.13
CA LEU A 130 12.56 -25.28 -3.23
C LEU A 130 12.93 -25.02 -4.71
N ASN A 131 13.43 -23.83 -5.01
CA ASN A 131 13.86 -23.45 -6.36
C ASN A 131 15.37 -23.63 -6.63
N GLY A 132 16.17 -23.98 -5.61
CA GLY A 132 17.62 -24.13 -5.78
C GLY A 132 17.97 -25.28 -6.73
N ALA A 133 19.03 -25.12 -7.52
CA ALA A 133 19.45 -26.11 -8.52
C ALA A 133 19.69 -27.51 -7.92
N SER A 134 20.31 -27.58 -6.74
CA SER A 134 20.56 -28.81 -5.98
C SER A 134 19.40 -29.22 -5.05
N THR A 135 18.40 -28.37 -4.87
CA THR A 135 17.32 -28.56 -3.89
C THR A 135 15.93 -28.71 -4.54
N LYS A 136 15.84 -28.66 -5.86
CA LYS A 136 14.59 -28.77 -6.63
C LYS A 136 13.78 -30.05 -6.38
N ASN A 137 14.38 -31.08 -5.78
CA ASN A 137 13.69 -32.31 -5.42
C ASN A 137 13.07 -32.28 -4.00
N TYR A 138 13.19 -31.18 -3.26
CA TYR A 138 12.72 -31.07 -1.88
C TYR A 138 11.42 -30.27 -1.79
N TYR A 139 10.43 -30.85 -1.13
CA TYR A 139 9.06 -30.37 -1.04
C TYR A 139 8.66 -30.12 0.42
N LEU A 140 7.89 -29.05 0.64
CA LEU A 140 7.29 -28.73 1.92
C LEU A 140 6.41 -29.90 2.37
N THR A 141 6.66 -30.42 3.55
CA THR A 141 6.10 -31.68 4.04
C THR A 141 5.59 -31.52 5.47
N ALA A 142 4.38 -32.02 5.73
CA ALA A 142 3.79 -32.09 7.07
C ALA A 142 3.29 -33.52 7.39
N ALA A 143 4.15 -34.33 8.03
CA ALA A 143 3.84 -35.72 8.38
C ALA A 143 3.27 -35.95 9.79
N GLY A 144 3.25 -34.94 10.66
CA GLY A 144 2.66 -35.04 12.00
C GLY A 144 1.23 -34.48 12.15
N THR A 145 0.75 -34.43 13.39
CA THR A 145 -0.55 -33.86 13.80
C THR A 145 -0.41 -32.38 14.21
N SER A 146 -1.46 -31.78 14.79
CA SER A 146 -1.39 -30.42 15.35
C SER A 146 -0.15 -30.21 16.23
N GLY A 147 0.53 -29.09 16.06
CA GLY A 147 1.79 -28.75 16.75
C GLY A 147 3.03 -29.35 16.10
N SER A 148 2.91 -30.17 15.07
CA SER A 148 4.07 -30.80 14.44
C SER A 148 4.86 -29.84 13.56
N GLN A 149 6.18 -30.02 13.57
CA GLN A 149 7.13 -29.27 12.76
C GLN A 149 6.96 -29.55 11.27
N VAL A 150 7.04 -28.51 10.45
CA VAL A 150 7.10 -28.59 8.99
C VAL A 150 8.55 -28.55 8.52
N TYR A 151 8.84 -29.30 7.46
CA TYR A 151 10.17 -29.45 6.89
C TYR A 151 10.11 -29.63 5.38
N PHE A 152 11.24 -29.47 4.71
CA PHE A 152 11.44 -29.81 3.31
C PHE A 152 12.07 -31.20 3.21
N LYS A 153 11.44 -32.12 2.47
CA LYS A 153 11.86 -33.52 2.30
C LYS A 153 11.92 -33.90 0.81
N PRO A 154 12.76 -34.85 0.37
CA PRO A 154 12.72 -35.33 -1.01
C PRO A 154 11.30 -35.72 -1.46
N ASN A 155 11.05 -35.59 -2.77
CA ASN A 155 9.77 -35.94 -3.40
C ASN A 155 9.33 -37.36 -3.00
N LEU A 156 8.15 -37.46 -2.38
CA LEU A 156 7.53 -38.73 -1.97
C LEU A 156 6.54 -39.26 -3.02
N GLY A 157 6.42 -38.60 -4.17
CA GLY A 157 5.47 -38.91 -5.22
C GLY A 157 4.27 -37.97 -5.24
N THR A 158 3.55 -37.93 -6.36
CA THR A 158 2.40 -37.04 -6.54
C THR A 158 1.19 -37.43 -5.70
N SER A 159 1.09 -38.68 -5.25
CA SER A 159 -0.01 -39.20 -4.44
C SER A 159 0.15 -38.96 -2.92
N ASP A 160 1.34 -38.58 -2.45
CA ASP A 160 1.59 -38.40 -1.03
C ASP A 160 0.94 -37.11 -0.51
N LYS A 161 -0.09 -37.27 0.34
CA LYS A 161 -0.86 -36.15 0.89
C LYS A 161 -0.04 -35.26 1.83
N THR A 162 1.05 -35.76 2.42
CA THR A 162 1.89 -34.96 3.31
C THR A 162 2.67 -33.86 2.58
N GLN A 163 2.82 -33.96 1.25
CA GLN A 163 3.43 -32.97 0.37
C GLN A 163 2.42 -32.17 -0.47
N GLN A 164 1.13 -32.36 -0.21
CA GLN A 164 0.05 -31.63 -0.88
C GLN A 164 -0.53 -30.57 0.05
N TRP A 165 -0.68 -29.36 -0.48
CA TRP A 165 -1.11 -28.18 0.25
C TRP A 165 -2.26 -27.51 -0.47
N THR A 166 -3.38 -27.32 0.22
CA THR A 166 -4.50 -26.53 -0.29
C THR A 166 -4.20 -25.06 -0.03
N LEU A 167 -4.24 -24.23 -1.08
CA LEU A 167 -4.24 -22.78 -0.92
C LEU A 167 -5.68 -22.28 -0.86
N LYS A 168 -6.05 -21.76 0.31
CA LYS A 168 -7.31 -21.06 0.47
C LYS A 168 -7.01 -19.57 0.48
N SER A 169 -7.54 -18.84 -0.51
CA SER A 169 -7.48 -17.39 -0.50
C SER A 169 -8.11 -16.89 0.79
N VAL A 170 -7.35 -16.14 1.57
CA VAL A 170 -7.93 -15.37 2.68
C VAL A 170 -8.58 -14.18 2.00
N SER A 171 -9.91 -14.16 1.95
CA SER A 171 -10.59 -12.90 1.78
C SER A 171 -10.13 -12.04 2.93
N THR A 172 -9.36 -10.98 2.68
CA THR A 172 -9.19 -9.92 3.65
C THR A 172 -10.51 -9.17 3.77
N ALA A 173 -11.47 -9.84 4.40
CA ALA A 173 -12.37 -9.18 5.33
C ALA A 173 -11.70 -9.07 6.70
N SER A 174 -10.38 -8.88 6.78
CA SER A 174 -9.93 -7.76 7.61
C SER A 174 -10.50 -6.56 6.87
N SER A 175 -11.62 -5.99 7.35
CA SER A 175 -12.13 -4.75 6.76
C SER A 175 -10.96 -3.79 6.84
N TYR A 176 -10.28 -3.57 5.70
CA TYR A 176 -9.43 -2.43 5.58
C TYR A 176 -10.24 -1.28 6.15
N PRO A 177 -9.66 -0.41 6.99
CA PRO A 177 -10.47 0.59 7.68
C PRO A 177 -10.92 1.70 6.70
N TYR A 178 -11.04 1.35 5.42
CA TYR A 178 -11.52 2.15 4.34
C TYR A 178 -12.43 1.33 3.42
N THR A 179 -13.31 2.02 2.70
CA THR A 179 -13.95 1.50 1.50
C THR A 179 -13.26 2.08 0.26
N TYR A 180 -13.22 1.31 -0.82
CA TYR A 180 -12.74 1.79 -2.11
C TYR A 180 -13.88 1.71 -3.13
N SER A 181 -14.03 2.77 -3.91
CA SER A 181 -14.97 2.80 -5.04
C SER A 181 -14.39 3.63 -6.19
N THR A 182 -15.04 3.50 -7.35
CA THR A 182 -14.79 4.37 -8.50
C THR A 182 -16.09 4.98 -8.98
N ASN A 183 -16.07 6.23 -9.41
CA ASN A 183 -17.23 6.91 -9.96
C ASN A 183 -16.80 7.90 -11.05
N THR A 184 -17.58 8.03 -12.11
CA THR A 184 -17.33 9.05 -13.15
C THR A 184 -18.31 10.19 -12.95
N LYS A 185 -17.79 11.38 -12.66
CA LYS A 185 -18.56 12.62 -12.46
C LYS A 185 -17.89 13.74 -13.24
N ASN A 186 -18.68 14.62 -13.85
CA ASN A 186 -18.19 15.69 -14.73
C ASN A 186 -17.13 15.22 -15.76
N GLY A 187 -17.33 14.04 -16.37
CA GLY A 187 -16.37 13.45 -17.32
C GLY A 187 -15.04 12.97 -16.72
N ILE A 188 -14.90 12.97 -15.38
CA ILE A 188 -13.69 12.56 -14.66
C ILE A 188 -13.95 11.27 -13.90
N LYS A 189 -13.12 10.26 -14.15
CA LYS A 189 -13.09 9.03 -13.35
C LYS A 189 -12.35 9.29 -12.03
N LEU A 190 -13.09 9.22 -10.93
CA LEU A 190 -12.57 9.31 -9.57
C LEU A 190 -12.27 7.92 -9.03
N HIS A 191 -11.08 7.75 -8.47
CA HIS A 191 -10.75 6.71 -7.52
C HIS A 191 -10.93 7.28 -6.11
N ILE A 192 -11.72 6.60 -5.29
CA ILE A 192 -12.24 7.17 -4.04
C ILE A 192 -11.98 6.19 -2.92
N VAL A 193 -11.31 6.66 -1.88
CA VAL A 193 -11.11 5.93 -0.63
C VAL A 193 -11.78 6.68 0.49
N GLU A 194 -12.75 6.07 1.16
CA GLU A 194 -13.37 6.63 2.37
C GLU A 194 -12.85 5.90 3.60
N THR A 195 -12.36 6.62 4.60
CA THR A 195 -11.76 6.08 5.84
C THR A 195 -12.08 6.95 7.05
N PRO A 196 -12.14 6.45 8.29
CA PRO A 196 -12.18 7.30 9.48
C PRO A 196 -10.95 8.21 9.57
N ALA A 197 -11.11 9.44 10.05
CA ALA A 197 -9.98 10.36 10.24
C ALA A 197 -8.92 9.80 11.21
N SER A 198 -9.32 9.00 12.19
CA SER A 198 -8.41 8.39 13.17
C SER A 198 -7.38 7.44 12.57
N THR A 199 -7.55 6.99 11.33
CA THR A 199 -6.66 6.01 10.69
C THR A 199 -5.62 6.67 9.79
N ILE A 200 -5.70 7.98 9.58
CA ILE A 200 -4.73 8.69 8.73
C ILE A 200 -3.37 8.79 9.43
N GLU A 201 -2.32 8.59 8.64
CA GLU A 201 -0.93 8.86 8.98
C GLU A 201 -0.24 9.59 7.85
N LEU A 202 0.61 10.54 8.16
CA LEU A 202 1.50 11.12 7.17
C LEU A 202 2.85 10.40 7.23
N VAL A 203 3.39 9.97 6.09
CA VAL A 203 4.63 9.19 6.04
C VAL A 203 5.60 9.80 5.04
N ASN A 204 6.84 10.01 5.46
CA ASN A 204 7.94 10.32 4.54
C ASN A 204 8.53 9.01 4.00
N VAL A 205 8.48 8.87 2.68
CA VAL A 205 8.93 7.69 1.93
C VAL A 205 10.27 7.91 1.24
N LYS A 206 10.90 9.06 1.47
CA LYS A 206 12.30 9.39 1.18
C LYS A 206 12.69 9.18 -0.29
N LYS A 207 11.76 9.36 -1.22
CA LYS A 207 11.96 9.10 -2.67
C LYS A 207 12.60 7.74 -2.99
N LYS A 208 12.46 6.75 -2.10
CA LYS A 208 13.16 5.46 -2.23
C LYS A 208 12.58 4.59 -3.34
N ASP A 209 11.25 4.62 -3.46
CA ASP A 209 10.48 3.78 -4.35
C ASP A 209 9.65 4.62 -5.32
N GLN A 210 9.27 4.02 -6.45
CA GLN A 210 8.30 4.60 -7.36
C GLN A 210 6.90 4.46 -6.77
N GLY A 211 6.16 5.57 -6.67
CA GLY A 211 4.82 5.60 -6.09
C GLY A 211 4.80 5.27 -4.60
N ILE A 212 3.70 4.68 -4.15
CA ILE A 212 3.45 4.37 -2.73
C ILE A 212 4.10 3.02 -2.37
N PRO A 213 5.09 3.00 -1.46
CA PRO A 213 5.80 1.77 -1.13
C PRO A 213 4.99 0.83 -0.23
N VAL A 214 5.32 -0.47 -0.31
CA VAL A 214 4.87 -1.46 0.69
C VAL A 214 5.52 -1.11 2.04
N PRO A 215 4.78 -1.20 3.16
CA PRO A 215 3.44 -1.77 3.33
C PRO A 215 2.27 -0.77 3.30
N TYR A 216 2.53 0.47 2.87
CA TYR A 216 1.54 1.55 3.01
C TYR A 216 0.37 1.42 2.05
N CYS A 217 -0.80 1.85 2.53
CA CYS A 217 -1.99 2.11 1.72
C CYS A 217 -2.35 3.59 1.81
N GLY A 218 -2.89 4.19 0.75
CA GLY A 218 -3.28 5.61 0.71
C GLY A 218 -3.05 6.27 -0.65
N CYS A 219 -2.80 7.58 -0.65
CA CYS A 219 -2.46 8.37 -1.85
C CYS A 219 -1.14 9.13 -1.67
N ASN A 220 -0.65 9.77 -2.74
CA ASN A 220 0.45 10.72 -2.59
C ASN A 220 0.08 11.89 -1.65
N GLY A 221 1.10 12.53 -1.09
CA GLY A 221 0.95 13.64 -0.16
C GLY A 221 0.97 15.02 -0.82
N GLY A 222 1.33 16.01 -0.02
CA GLY A 222 1.46 17.41 -0.44
C GLY A 222 2.65 17.64 -1.37
N PHE A 223 2.85 18.91 -1.74
CA PHE A 223 3.88 19.33 -2.67
C PHE A 223 5.26 19.12 -2.08
N PHE A 224 6.24 18.91 -2.96
CA PHE A 224 7.65 18.79 -2.59
C PHE A 224 8.53 19.44 -3.65
N ASN A 225 9.67 20.00 -3.25
CA ASN A 225 10.64 20.50 -4.22
C ASN A 225 11.29 19.32 -4.95
N ASN A 226 11.60 19.43 -6.24
CA ASN A 226 12.39 18.41 -6.92
C ASN A 226 13.86 18.82 -6.86
N ASN A 227 14.51 18.62 -5.72
CA ASN A 227 15.90 19.04 -5.47
C ASN A 227 16.97 18.21 -6.23
N GLY A 228 16.69 17.72 -7.44
CA GLY A 228 17.63 16.90 -8.22
C GLY A 228 18.05 15.60 -7.51
N ASP A 229 19.36 15.29 -7.56
CA ASP A 229 20.02 14.05 -7.10
C ASP A 229 20.06 13.85 -5.57
N LYS A 230 19.30 14.61 -4.80
CA LYS A 230 19.17 14.38 -3.35
C LYS A 230 18.44 13.06 -3.07
N THR A 231 18.89 12.38 -2.01
CA THR A 231 18.28 11.14 -1.49
C THR A 231 16.89 11.35 -0.87
N ASP A 232 16.47 12.61 -0.67
CA ASP A 232 15.11 12.99 -0.26
C ASP A 232 14.79 14.41 -0.77
N CYS A 233 13.52 14.82 -0.68
CA CYS A 233 13.04 16.16 -1.02
C CYS A 233 12.35 16.84 0.16
N ASP A 234 12.28 18.16 0.14
CA ASP A 234 11.61 18.91 1.20
C ASP A 234 10.10 18.94 0.92
N THR A 235 9.31 18.49 1.90
CA THR A 235 7.86 18.69 1.91
C THR A 235 7.54 20.19 2.02
N LEU A 236 6.81 20.71 1.04
CA LEU A 236 6.44 22.12 0.89
C LEU A 236 5.11 22.48 1.56
N ASN A 237 4.41 21.49 2.10
CA ASN A 237 3.21 21.68 2.89
C ASN A 237 3.40 21.20 4.31
N ILE A 238 2.60 21.74 5.22
CA ILE A 238 2.51 21.23 6.58
C ILE A 238 2.14 19.74 6.51
N ALA A 239 2.94 18.89 7.14
CA ALA A 239 2.70 17.45 7.23
C ALA A 239 3.15 16.98 8.61
N LEU A 240 2.21 16.88 9.54
CA LEU A 240 2.46 16.60 10.94
C LEU A 240 1.82 15.29 11.38
N ASN A 241 2.50 14.55 12.25
CA ASN A 241 1.92 13.54 13.14
C ASN A 241 2.22 13.94 14.59
N ASN A 242 1.21 13.98 15.46
CA ASN A 242 1.35 14.36 16.87
C ASN A 242 2.08 15.71 17.07
N GLY A 243 1.90 16.65 16.13
CA GLY A 243 2.58 17.94 16.12
C GLY A 243 4.06 17.90 15.71
N ALA A 244 4.61 16.77 15.27
CA ALA A 244 5.96 16.66 14.73
C ALA A 244 5.93 16.55 13.21
N ALA A 245 6.84 17.23 12.53
CA ALA A 245 6.91 17.22 11.07
C ALA A 245 7.42 15.89 10.53
N VAL A 246 6.88 15.49 9.37
CA VAL A 246 7.14 14.20 8.73
C VAL A 246 8.23 14.28 7.67
N GLY A 247 8.50 15.45 7.08
CA GLY A 247 9.55 15.64 6.07
C GLY A 247 10.98 15.54 6.62
N PRO A 248 12.00 15.50 5.76
CA PRO A 248 13.39 15.49 6.20
C PRO A 248 13.75 16.77 6.96
N GLY A 249 14.49 16.63 8.08
CA GLY A 249 14.88 17.78 8.91
C GLY A 249 13.66 18.54 9.46
N ALA A 250 13.53 19.82 9.08
CA ALA A 250 12.39 20.66 9.44
C ALA A 250 11.35 20.81 8.31
N ALA A 251 11.47 20.06 7.21
CA ALA A 251 10.49 20.07 6.14
C ALA A 251 9.14 19.50 6.63
N GLY A 252 8.03 20.01 6.08
CA GLY A 252 6.71 19.68 6.60
C GLY A 252 6.21 20.57 7.75
N THR A 253 6.95 21.63 8.10
CA THR A 253 6.56 22.61 9.13
C THR A 253 5.92 23.88 8.57
N ARG A 254 5.88 24.05 7.24
CA ARG A 254 5.39 25.26 6.57
C ARG A 254 4.62 24.91 5.31
N ASN A 255 3.69 25.79 4.98
CA ASN A 255 2.99 25.82 3.71
C ASN A 255 3.63 26.87 2.80
N THR A 256 4.30 26.42 1.76
CA THR A 256 4.84 27.26 0.68
C THR A 256 4.05 27.09 -0.63
N CYS A 257 3.09 26.16 -0.67
CA CYS A 257 2.21 25.92 -1.82
C CYS A 257 0.76 25.69 -1.36
N GLY A 258 -0.06 26.74 -1.33
CA GLY A 258 -1.40 26.71 -0.72
C GLY A 258 -1.32 26.70 0.81
N HIS A 259 -2.26 27.35 1.49
CA HIS A 259 -2.24 27.54 2.94
C HIS A 259 -3.35 26.79 3.68
N GLY A 260 -4.16 25.99 2.97
CA GLY A 260 -5.18 25.15 3.56
C GLY A 260 -4.58 24.00 4.35
N ASN A 261 -5.16 23.68 5.50
CA ASN A 261 -4.78 22.54 6.31
C ASN A 261 -6.01 21.80 6.79
N ILE A 262 -6.05 20.48 6.60
CA ILE A 262 -6.97 19.61 7.32
C ILE A 262 -6.20 18.99 8.47
N ALA A 263 -6.74 19.11 9.69
CA ALA A 263 -6.16 18.55 10.90
C ALA A 263 -7.17 17.74 11.68
N TYR A 264 -6.70 16.64 12.28
CA TYR A 264 -7.44 15.86 13.24
C TYR A 264 -6.86 16.05 14.64
N ILE A 265 -7.69 16.55 15.56
CA ILE A 265 -7.30 16.89 16.93
C ILE A 265 -8.44 16.57 17.88
N GLY A 266 -8.15 15.83 18.96
CA GLY A 266 -9.13 15.54 20.01
C GLY A 266 -10.43 14.90 19.50
N GLY A 267 -10.37 14.04 18.48
CA GLY A 267 -11.56 13.42 17.88
C GLY A 267 -12.32 14.30 16.87
N GLN A 268 -11.80 15.49 16.55
CA GLN A 268 -12.45 16.47 15.68
C GLN A 268 -11.61 16.75 14.44
N ILE A 269 -12.28 17.04 13.32
CA ILE A 269 -11.63 17.54 12.10
C ILE A 269 -11.81 19.05 12.04
N LYS A 270 -10.71 19.76 11.81
CA LYS A 270 -10.71 21.21 11.57
C LYS A 270 -10.03 21.51 10.23
N CYS A 271 -10.55 22.49 9.51
CA CYS A 271 -9.90 23.04 8.33
C CYS A 271 -9.45 24.47 8.63
N ILE A 272 -8.16 24.75 8.50
CA ILE A 272 -7.55 25.99 8.96
C ILE A 272 -6.59 26.50 7.89
N SER A 273 -6.67 27.79 7.57
CA SER A 273 -5.63 28.47 6.81
C SER A 273 -4.48 28.86 7.76
N ALA A 274 -3.28 28.32 7.51
CA ALA A 274 -2.07 28.62 8.28
C ALA A 274 -0.82 28.39 7.44
N SER A 275 0.16 29.29 7.56
CA SER A 275 1.42 29.22 6.81
C SER A 275 2.51 28.42 7.53
N THR A 276 2.42 28.29 8.86
CA THR A 276 3.42 27.60 9.69
C THR A 276 2.79 26.65 10.70
N GLN A 277 3.55 25.63 11.12
CA GLN A 277 3.17 24.70 12.18
C GLN A 277 2.80 25.43 13.47
N SER A 278 3.57 26.44 13.88
CA SER A 278 3.31 27.18 15.13
C SER A 278 1.96 27.91 15.08
N GLN A 279 1.65 28.56 13.95
CA GLN A 279 0.34 29.18 13.73
C GLN A 279 -0.77 28.14 13.74
N LEU A 280 -0.60 27.02 13.03
CA LEU A 280 -1.59 25.95 12.99
C LEU A 280 -1.89 25.40 14.39
N ILE A 281 -0.86 25.05 15.16
CA ILE A 281 -1.02 24.53 16.53
C ILE A 281 -1.70 25.55 17.44
N SER A 282 -1.33 26.84 17.31
CA SER A 282 -1.98 27.93 18.03
C SER A 282 -3.48 28.01 17.72
N TYR A 283 -3.85 28.03 16.43
CA TYR A 283 -5.25 28.09 15.99
C TYR A 283 -6.05 26.84 16.35
N LEU A 284 -5.40 25.67 16.41
CA LEU A 284 -6.05 24.43 16.84
C LEU A 284 -6.29 24.39 18.36
N GLY A 285 -5.52 25.15 19.14
CA GLY A 285 -5.50 25.09 20.60
C GLY A 285 -4.75 23.88 21.15
N GLY A 286 -3.85 23.28 20.36
CA GLY A 286 -3.12 22.07 20.76
C GLY A 286 -2.47 21.33 19.60
N LYS A 287 -1.69 20.29 19.93
CA LYS A 287 -1.02 19.44 18.93
C LYS A 287 -2.05 18.52 18.26
N PRO A 288 -2.16 18.52 16.92
CA PRO A 288 -3.03 17.59 16.23
C PRO A 288 -2.44 16.17 16.24
N THR A 289 -3.32 15.17 16.22
CA THR A 289 -2.94 13.77 15.92
C THR A 289 -2.29 13.69 14.54
N TRP A 290 -2.85 14.38 13.55
CA TRP A 290 -2.20 14.62 12.27
C TRP A 290 -2.70 15.91 11.63
N ALA A 291 -1.90 16.51 10.75
CA ALA A 291 -2.31 17.64 9.92
C ALA A 291 -1.64 17.62 8.56
N GLN A 292 -2.42 17.74 7.49
CA GLN A 292 -1.97 17.77 6.10
C GLN A 292 -2.32 19.14 5.49
N GLY A 293 -1.33 19.78 4.88
CA GLY A 293 -1.46 21.03 4.14
C GLY A 293 -1.67 20.81 2.64
N GLY A 294 -2.21 21.83 1.97
CA GLY A 294 -2.47 21.85 0.53
C GLY A 294 -3.22 23.11 0.10
N GLY A 295 -3.68 23.16 -1.15
CA GLY A 295 -4.51 24.26 -1.66
C GLY A 295 -5.98 24.11 -1.25
N MET A 296 -6.62 25.12 -0.66
CA MET A 296 -8.02 25.01 -0.24
C MET A 296 -8.97 24.80 -1.43
N LEU A 297 -9.84 23.79 -1.36
CA LEU A 297 -10.85 23.53 -2.39
C LEU A 297 -12.10 24.40 -2.26
N TYR A 298 -12.34 24.99 -1.08
CA TYR A 298 -13.54 25.78 -0.76
C TYR A 298 -14.83 25.13 -1.29
N LEU A 299 -15.03 23.84 -0.98
CA LEU A 299 -16.18 23.09 -1.44
C LEU A 299 -17.47 23.76 -0.92
N GLY A 300 -18.36 24.19 -1.82
CA GLY A 300 -19.61 24.87 -1.45
C GLY A 300 -19.55 26.40 -1.52
N ASP A 301 -18.38 27.00 -1.75
CA ASP A 301 -18.25 28.45 -1.96
C ASP A 301 -18.37 28.80 -3.45
N ALA A 302 -19.35 29.61 -3.83
CA ALA A 302 -19.54 30.06 -5.21
C ALA A 302 -18.42 31.00 -5.71
N ASN A 303 -17.70 31.65 -4.80
CA ASN A 303 -16.63 32.60 -5.11
C ASN A 303 -15.23 31.99 -4.88
N TRP A 304 -15.11 30.66 -4.83
CA TRP A 304 -13.88 29.96 -4.49
C TRP A 304 -12.66 30.39 -5.32
N GLU A 305 -12.85 30.71 -6.60
CA GLU A 305 -11.78 31.13 -7.51
C GLU A 305 -11.09 32.42 -7.04
N THR A 306 -11.82 33.32 -6.39
CA THR A 306 -11.28 34.58 -5.85
C THR A 306 -10.48 34.38 -4.56
N LYS A 307 -10.71 33.25 -3.86
CA LYS A 307 -10.04 32.88 -2.61
C LYS A 307 -8.91 31.89 -2.83
N TRP A 308 -8.70 31.49 -4.07
CA TRP A 308 -7.76 30.47 -4.47
C TRP A 308 -6.33 30.92 -4.18
N ASP A 309 -5.68 30.23 -3.26
CA ASP A 309 -4.35 30.58 -2.73
C ASP A 309 -3.27 29.60 -3.20
N PHE A 310 -3.56 28.88 -4.27
CA PHE A 310 -2.77 27.76 -4.74
C PHE A 310 -2.09 28.09 -6.09
N PRO A 311 -0.82 27.70 -6.31
CA PRO A 311 -0.01 28.19 -7.43
C PRO A 311 -0.49 27.78 -8.83
N HIS A 312 -1.35 26.77 -8.95
CA HIS A 312 -1.95 26.43 -10.24
C HIS A 312 -3.30 27.13 -10.40
N ALA A 313 -3.52 27.80 -11.54
CA ALA A 313 -4.81 28.41 -11.85
C ALA A 313 -5.96 27.38 -11.82
N PRO A 314 -7.21 27.80 -11.54
CA PRO A 314 -8.40 26.95 -11.66
C PRO A 314 -8.53 26.20 -13.00
N ASP A 315 -8.09 26.82 -14.09
CA ASP A 315 -8.07 26.24 -15.44
C ASP A 315 -6.75 25.52 -15.78
N ALA A 316 -5.91 25.21 -14.78
CA ALA A 316 -4.72 24.40 -15.00
C ALA A 316 -5.11 22.99 -15.47
N LEU A 317 -4.36 22.51 -16.45
CA LEU A 317 -4.53 21.19 -17.05
C LEU A 317 -3.48 20.22 -16.53
N SER A 318 -3.91 19.01 -16.21
CA SER A 318 -2.99 17.95 -15.80
C SER A 318 -3.55 16.57 -16.12
N THR A 319 -2.68 15.59 -16.31
CA THR A 319 -3.04 14.18 -16.49
C THR A 319 -3.50 13.51 -15.21
N GLY A 320 -3.33 14.15 -14.05
CA GLY A 320 -3.82 13.64 -12.79
C GLY A 320 -4.01 14.71 -11.74
N TRP A 321 -4.92 14.45 -10.81
CA TRP A 321 -5.20 15.30 -9.65
C TRP A 321 -5.46 14.45 -8.42
N THR A 322 -5.06 14.97 -7.27
CA THR A 322 -5.22 14.31 -5.96
C THR A 322 -5.78 15.32 -4.97
N ALA A 323 -6.77 14.91 -4.19
CA ALA A 323 -7.35 15.73 -3.13
C ALA A 323 -7.62 14.91 -1.87
N MET A 324 -7.53 15.57 -0.72
CA MET A 324 -8.01 15.07 0.56
C MET A 324 -9.22 15.91 0.97
N VAL A 325 -10.34 15.24 1.19
CA VAL A 325 -11.59 15.87 1.63
C VAL A 325 -12.02 15.22 2.93
N ALA A 326 -12.63 15.97 3.82
CA ALA A 326 -13.12 15.44 5.09
C ALA A 326 -14.53 15.92 5.37
N ASN A 327 -15.36 15.01 5.86
CA ASN A 327 -16.66 15.35 6.43
C ASN A 327 -16.48 15.63 7.93
N THR A 328 -16.63 16.89 8.31
CA THR A 328 -16.45 17.35 9.69
C THR A 328 -17.51 16.81 10.63
N SER A 329 -18.68 16.38 10.15
CA SER A 329 -19.75 15.81 10.98
C SER A 329 -19.51 14.32 11.28
N THR A 330 -19.25 13.51 10.26
CA THR A 330 -19.09 12.05 10.38
C THR A 330 -17.65 11.62 10.71
N LYS A 331 -16.71 12.56 10.71
CA LYS A 331 -15.27 12.34 10.92
C LYS A 331 -14.65 11.38 9.90
N LYS A 332 -15.21 11.36 8.69
CA LYS A 332 -14.69 10.59 7.55
C LYS A 332 -13.76 11.44 6.71
N VAL A 333 -12.71 10.81 6.20
CA VAL A 333 -11.77 11.34 5.23
C VAL A 333 -11.94 10.60 3.92
N TYR A 334 -11.87 11.35 2.82
CA TYR A 334 -11.95 10.89 1.46
C TYR A 334 -10.66 11.24 0.74
N LEU A 335 -10.00 10.24 0.15
CA LEU A 335 -8.87 10.45 -0.75
C LEU A 335 -9.39 10.28 -2.18
N PHE A 336 -9.36 11.38 -2.94
CA PHE A 336 -9.78 11.42 -4.33
C PHE A 336 -8.56 11.46 -5.23
N VAL A 337 -8.48 10.53 -6.18
CA VAL A 337 -7.42 10.50 -7.19
C VAL A 337 -8.01 10.31 -8.57
N THR A 338 -7.57 11.10 -9.53
CA THR A 338 -7.79 10.86 -10.96
C THR A 338 -6.45 10.79 -11.67
N GLN A 339 -6.35 9.89 -12.64
CA GLN A 339 -5.24 9.82 -13.58
C GLN A 339 -5.77 9.32 -14.91
N ASP A 340 -5.44 10.04 -15.99
CA ASP A 340 -5.87 9.75 -17.35
C ASP A 340 -4.76 10.18 -18.33
N ASN A 341 -4.74 9.59 -19.53
CA ASN A 341 -3.84 9.97 -20.60
C ASN A 341 -4.17 11.36 -21.17
N ASN A 342 -5.40 11.83 -20.95
CA ASN A 342 -5.88 13.13 -21.39
C ASN A 342 -5.92 14.12 -20.23
N ASN A 343 -5.40 15.32 -20.45
CA ASN A 343 -5.44 16.40 -19.47
C ASN A 343 -6.88 16.70 -19.02
N LYS A 344 -7.03 17.01 -17.73
CA LYS A 344 -8.29 17.43 -17.09
C LYS A 344 -8.07 18.75 -16.36
N TYR A 345 -9.07 19.62 -16.39
CA TYR A 345 -9.03 20.86 -15.66
C TYR A 345 -9.16 20.62 -14.16
N LEU A 346 -8.46 21.41 -13.35
CA LEU A 346 -8.58 21.37 -11.90
C LEU A 346 -10.02 21.68 -11.45
N ARG A 347 -10.66 22.70 -12.03
CA ARG A 347 -12.05 23.05 -11.70
C ARG A 347 -13.04 21.93 -12.01
N ASP A 348 -12.78 21.14 -13.05
CA ASP A 348 -13.61 19.99 -13.39
C ASP A 348 -13.44 18.88 -12.36
N PHE A 349 -12.22 18.68 -11.86
CA PHE A 349 -11.93 17.72 -10.79
C PHE A 349 -12.62 18.14 -9.47
N ARG A 350 -12.55 19.42 -9.10
CA ARG A 350 -13.34 19.98 -7.98
C ARG A 350 -14.84 19.71 -8.17
N THR A 351 -15.37 20.00 -9.35
CA THR A 351 -16.79 19.79 -9.68
C THR A 351 -17.17 18.32 -9.61
N ALA A 352 -16.31 17.41 -10.06
CA ALA A 352 -16.53 15.97 -9.96
C ALA A 352 -16.62 15.50 -8.50
N ILE A 353 -15.77 16.02 -7.62
CA ILE A 353 -15.81 15.76 -6.17
C ILE A 353 -17.13 16.28 -5.58
N GLN A 354 -17.55 17.50 -5.93
CA GLN A 354 -18.81 18.06 -5.46
C GLN A 354 -20.02 17.22 -5.89
N GLN A 355 -20.07 16.81 -7.16
CA GLN A 355 -21.12 15.94 -7.68
C GLN A 355 -21.13 14.55 -7.03
N HIS A 356 -19.97 14.02 -6.63
CA HIS A 356 -19.89 12.77 -5.88
C HIS A 356 -20.44 12.91 -4.46
N LEU A 357 -20.11 14.01 -3.78
CA LEU A 357 -20.48 14.27 -2.39
C LEU A 357 -21.83 14.98 -2.21
N GLY A 358 -22.51 15.33 -3.30
CA GLY A 358 -23.79 16.07 -3.27
C GLY A 358 -23.65 17.53 -2.81
N ILE A 359 -22.51 18.15 -3.07
CA ILE A 359 -22.23 19.55 -2.68
C ILE A 359 -22.66 20.49 -3.80
N THR A 360 -23.29 21.61 -3.46
CA THR A 360 -23.63 22.68 -4.40
C THR A 360 -23.00 23.98 -3.91
N ASP A 361 -22.39 24.74 -4.82
CA ASP A 361 -21.86 26.07 -4.49
C ASP A 361 -22.98 27.02 -4.04
N GLY A 362 -22.67 27.88 -3.06
CA GLY A 362 -23.62 28.76 -2.41
C GLY A 362 -24.44 28.10 -1.29
N LYS A 363 -24.26 26.80 -1.04
CA LYS A 363 -24.92 26.07 0.06
C LYS A 363 -23.92 25.69 1.16
N SER A 364 -24.40 25.67 2.39
CA SER A 364 -23.61 25.18 3.52
C SER A 364 -23.28 23.69 3.34
N THR A 365 -22.11 23.29 3.85
CA THR A 365 -21.65 21.91 3.75
C THR A 365 -20.77 21.55 4.95
N ASN A 366 -20.81 20.27 5.34
CA ASN A 366 -19.91 19.71 6.35
C ASN A 366 -18.57 19.23 5.73
N TYR A 367 -18.38 19.40 4.42
CA TYR A 367 -17.18 18.96 3.74
C TYR A 367 -16.15 20.08 3.64
N VAL A 368 -14.91 19.75 4.00
CA VAL A 368 -13.73 20.61 3.84
C VAL A 368 -12.71 19.86 3.00
N GLY A 369 -11.98 20.55 2.12
CA GLY A 369 -11.11 19.89 1.16
C GLY A 369 -9.84 20.66 0.86
N ILE A 370 -8.76 19.93 0.60
CA ILE A 370 -7.50 20.45 0.11
C ILE A 370 -7.02 19.67 -1.12
N MET A 371 -6.39 20.37 -2.05
CA MET A 371 -5.63 19.81 -3.15
C MET A 371 -4.26 19.37 -2.65
N LEU A 372 -3.86 18.17 -3.06
CA LEU A 372 -2.54 17.59 -2.85
C LEU A 372 -1.72 17.67 -4.14
N ASP A 373 -0.50 17.12 -4.13
CA ASP A 373 0.35 17.11 -5.32
C ASP A 373 -0.33 16.36 -6.48
N GLY A 374 -0.23 16.96 -7.68
CA GLY A 374 -0.98 16.56 -8.86
C GLY A 374 -0.09 15.99 -9.97
N GLY A 375 -0.64 15.94 -11.18
CA GLY A 375 0.02 15.46 -12.38
C GLY A 375 0.68 14.11 -12.21
N GLY A 376 1.96 14.02 -12.55
CA GLY A 376 2.74 12.81 -12.44
C GLY A 376 2.87 12.26 -11.02
N SER A 377 2.53 12.99 -9.96
CA SER A 377 2.54 12.48 -8.58
C SER A 377 1.25 11.75 -8.21
N SER A 378 0.16 12.00 -8.92
CA SER A 378 -1.18 11.50 -8.58
C SER A 378 -1.21 9.98 -8.62
N CYS A 379 -1.40 9.36 -7.46
CA CYS A 379 -1.45 7.90 -7.36
C CYS A 379 -2.23 7.44 -6.13
N LEU A 380 -2.69 6.19 -6.20
CA LEU A 380 -3.42 5.52 -5.13
C LEU A 380 -2.96 4.08 -5.01
N ARG A 381 -2.76 3.64 -3.76
CA ARG A 381 -2.47 2.25 -3.43
C ARG A 381 -3.41 1.83 -2.32
N VAL A 382 -4.44 1.09 -2.70
CA VAL A 382 -5.33 0.41 -1.77
C VAL A 382 -5.69 -0.96 -2.33
N TYR A 383 -6.41 -1.74 -1.53
CA TYR A 383 -6.78 -3.11 -1.84
C TYR A 383 -8.29 -3.28 -1.74
N THR A 384 -8.88 -4.06 -2.64
CA THR A 384 -10.27 -4.48 -2.53
C THR A 384 -10.43 -5.49 -1.40
N SER A 385 -11.68 -5.81 -1.02
CA SER A 385 -11.99 -6.90 -0.07
C SER A 385 -11.47 -8.28 -0.52
N SER A 386 -11.21 -8.45 -1.82
CA SER A 386 -10.56 -9.65 -2.38
C SER A 386 -9.03 -9.61 -2.33
N GLY A 387 -8.44 -8.56 -1.73
CA GLY A 387 -6.99 -8.36 -1.66
C GLY A 387 -6.34 -7.87 -2.96
N SER A 388 -7.13 -7.45 -3.96
CA SER A 388 -6.58 -6.95 -5.23
C SER A 388 -6.13 -5.50 -5.10
N ARG A 389 -4.88 -5.19 -5.45
CA ARG A 389 -4.40 -3.80 -5.51
C ARG A 389 -5.17 -3.03 -6.58
N VAL A 390 -5.68 -1.86 -6.22
CA VAL A 390 -6.40 -0.94 -7.10
C VAL A 390 -5.89 0.50 -6.94
N GLY A 391 -6.27 1.34 -7.92
CA GLY A 391 -5.87 2.75 -8.00
C GLY A 391 -4.75 3.02 -9.02
N PRO A 392 -4.66 4.26 -9.52
CA PRO A 392 -3.60 4.65 -10.45
C PRO A 392 -2.20 4.51 -9.83
N ASP A 393 -1.25 4.10 -10.66
CA ASP A 393 0.17 4.02 -10.31
C ASP A 393 0.91 5.29 -10.75
N THR A 394 2.05 5.55 -10.12
CA THR A 394 3.00 6.53 -10.64
C THR A 394 4.42 5.97 -10.70
N PRO A 395 5.18 6.25 -11.77
CA PRO A 395 6.61 5.99 -11.80
C PRO A 395 7.41 7.03 -10.99
N ARG A 396 6.78 8.11 -10.53
CA ARG A 396 7.43 9.20 -9.81
C ARG A 396 7.75 8.78 -8.38
N PRO A 397 9.00 8.91 -7.92
CA PRO A 397 9.31 8.79 -6.50
C PRO A 397 8.68 9.92 -5.70
N LEU A 398 8.02 9.56 -4.59
CA LEU A 398 7.31 10.51 -3.73
C LEU A 398 8.18 10.91 -2.54
N CYS A 399 7.96 12.11 -2.01
CA CYS A 399 8.57 12.55 -0.74
C CYS A 399 7.71 12.11 0.44
N GLN A 400 6.43 12.50 0.43
CA GLN A 400 5.48 12.24 1.49
C GLN A 400 4.18 11.64 0.92
N ILE A 401 3.53 10.79 1.71
CA ILE A 401 2.24 10.17 1.40
C ILE A 401 1.24 10.42 2.51
N VAL A 402 -0.05 10.43 2.16
CA VAL A 402 -1.15 10.29 3.11
C VAL A 402 -1.49 8.81 3.17
N SER A 403 -1.14 8.16 4.27
CA SER A 403 -1.35 6.73 4.48
C SER A 403 -2.52 6.44 5.41
N ILE A 404 -3.03 5.21 5.31
CA ILE A 404 -4.09 4.66 6.15
C ILE A 404 -3.48 3.53 6.99
N LYS A 405 -3.47 3.72 8.31
CA LYS A 405 -3.11 2.70 9.31
C LYS A 405 -4.19 1.63 9.34
N TYR A 406 -3.78 0.36 9.43
CA TYR A 406 -4.67 -0.80 9.55
C TYR A 406 -4.21 -1.72 10.67
#